data_AF-A0A919EBL3-F1
#
_entry.id   AF-A0A919EBL3-F1
#
_cell.length_a   1.000
_cell.length_b   1.000
_cell.length_c   1.000
_cell.angle_alpha   90.00
_cell.angle_beta   90.00
_cell.angle_gamma   90.00
#
_symmetry.space_group_name_H-M   'P 1'
#
loop_
_entity.id
_entity.type
_entity.pdbx_description
1 polymer ?
#
loop_
_entity_poly.entity_id
_entity_poly.type
_entity_poly.pdbx_seq_one_letter_code
_entity_poly.pdbx_strand_id
1 'polypeptide(L)'
;MSYDDVKQTPEPALSLGDAALLSVFAKLFKDHVVPAIDEKIAAVKGPLLAAYDDPESSTKSVDAKVNGVAVATHTVAISKDKYVVGDEDVFNEFAEEKGEAEAIIQARPAFRDAMIKRAAYDKATGEIVDKLTGEVIPGLTRIPGGKPTGSVSLRWKDGGQEAVMEAFHEGQLDGLLRGVPMLPAAPGRDAQH
;
A
#
# COMPACT_ATOMS: atom_id res chain seq x y z
N MET A 1 -50.28 -6.94 -15.09
CA MET A 1 -49.25 -7.97 -14.82
C MET A 1 -48.15 -7.28 -14.04
N SER A 2 -48.06 -7.60 -12.76
CA SER A 2 -47.10 -7.05 -11.80
C SER A 2 -45.74 -7.64 -12.12
N TYR A 3 -44.71 -6.81 -12.25
CA TYR A 3 -43.34 -7.29 -12.19
C TYR A 3 -43.06 -7.59 -10.72
N ASP A 4 -42.95 -8.87 -10.40
CA ASP A 4 -42.55 -9.32 -9.08
C ASP A 4 -41.20 -8.72 -8.72
N ASP A 5 -41.19 -8.03 -7.57
CA ASP A 5 -40.02 -7.69 -6.79
C ASP A 5 -39.13 -8.92 -6.65
N VAL A 6 -38.00 -8.93 -7.37
CA VAL A 6 -36.88 -9.79 -7.03
C VAL A 6 -36.37 -9.29 -5.68
N LYS A 7 -36.90 -9.88 -4.60
CA LYS A 7 -36.32 -9.79 -3.27
C LYS A 7 -34.88 -10.29 -3.37
N GLN A 8 -33.93 -9.38 -3.60
CA GLN A 8 -32.53 -9.62 -3.27
C GLN A 8 -32.49 -9.83 -1.76
N THR A 9 -32.54 -11.10 -1.37
CA THR A 9 -32.22 -11.51 -0.01
C THR A 9 -30.82 -10.96 0.27
N PRO A 10 -30.63 -10.06 1.25
CA PRO A 10 -29.29 -9.60 1.59
C PRO A 10 -28.47 -10.84 1.97
N GLU A 11 -27.33 -11.05 1.31
CA GLU A 11 -26.37 -12.07 1.74
C GLU A 11 -26.16 -11.91 3.24
N PRO A 12 -26.24 -13.00 4.03
CA PRO A 12 -26.00 -12.89 5.46
C PRO A 12 -24.58 -12.35 5.65
N ALA A 13 -24.47 -11.20 6.31
CA ALA A 13 -23.20 -10.61 6.64
C ALA A 13 -22.36 -11.66 7.39
N LEU A 14 -21.13 -11.90 6.90
CA LEU A 14 -20.16 -12.81 7.52
C LEU A 14 -20.07 -12.54 9.03
N SER A 15 -19.93 -13.61 9.83
CA SER A 15 -19.66 -13.43 11.25
C SER A 15 -18.31 -12.72 11.45
N LEU A 16 -18.11 -12.01 12.57
CA LEU A 16 -16.84 -11.35 12.85
C LEU A 16 -15.66 -12.35 12.89
N GLY A 17 -15.91 -13.59 13.33
CA GLY A 17 -14.93 -14.67 13.31
C GLY A 17 -14.56 -15.09 11.90
N ASP A 18 -15.55 -15.27 11.02
CA ASP A 18 -15.34 -15.64 9.62
C ASP A 18 -14.64 -14.52 8.84
N ALA A 19 -15.02 -13.26 9.10
CA ALA A 19 -14.36 -12.09 8.51
C ALA A 19 -12.90 -11.98 8.97
N ALA A 20 -12.60 -12.28 10.24
CA ALA A 20 -11.23 -12.33 10.74
C ALA A 20 -10.43 -13.48 10.11
N LEU A 21 -11.02 -14.67 9.98
CA LEU A 21 -10.40 -15.83 9.34
C LEU A 21 -10.08 -15.56 7.85
N LEU A 22 -11.03 -14.98 7.12
CA LEU A 22 -10.83 -14.54 5.73
C LEU A 22 -9.76 -13.47 5.61
N SER A 23 -9.71 -12.49 6.53
CA SER A 23 -8.66 -11.47 6.55
C SER A 23 -7.27 -12.06 6.76
N VAL A 24 -7.15 -13.02 7.67
CA VAL A 24 -5.90 -13.73 7.97
C VAL A 24 -5.45 -14.57 6.77
N PHE A 25 -6.37 -15.35 6.18
CA PHE A 25 -6.09 -16.12 4.97
C PHE A 25 -5.67 -15.21 3.80
N ALA A 26 -6.40 -14.12 3.55
CA ALA A 26 -6.08 -13.17 2.48
C ALA A 26 -4.72 -12.51 2.69
N LYS A 27 -4.33 -12.20 3.94
CA LYS A 27 -2.99 -11.68 4.26
C LYS A 27 -1.91 -12.71 3.95
N LEU A 28 -2.11 -13.96 4.33
CA LEU A 28 -1.16 -15.05 4.08
C LEU A 28 -1.03 -15.35 2.59
N PHE A 29 -2.16 -15.44 1.88
CA PHE A 29 -2.20 -15.59 0.44
C PHE A 29 -1.48 -14.42 -0.25
N LYS A 30 -1.74 -13.18 0.17
CA LYS A 30 -1.01 -12.01 -0.33
C LYS A 30 0.49 -12.15 -0.11
N ASP A 31 0.93 -12.58 1.07
CA ASP A 31 2.35 -12.67 1.41
C ASP A 31 3.10 -13.78 0.65
N HIS A 32 2.41 -14.84 0.23
CA HIS A 32 3.04 -15.95 -0.49
C HIS A 32 2.84 -15.89 -2.01
N VAL A 33 1.64 -15.53 -2.45
CA VAL A 33 1.27 -15.60 -3.88
C VAL A 33 1.63 -14.33 -4.62
N VAL A 34 1.47 -13.14 -4.01
CA VAL A 34 1.82 -11.88 -4.69
C VAL A 34 3.32 -11.82 -5.01
N PRO A 35 4.27 -12.15 -4.12
CA PRO A 35 5.68 -12.16 -4.48
C PRO A 35 6.01 -13.13 -5.64
N ALA A 36 5.38 -14.30 -5.67
CA ALA A 36 5.57 -15.26 -6.76
C ALA A 36 5.01 -14.75 -8.10
N ILE A 37 3.87 -14.07 -8.09
CA ILE A 37 3.31 -13.39 -9.27
C ILE A 37 4.21 -12.23 -9.69
N ASP A 38 4.65 -11.40 -8.75
CA ASP A 38 5.54 -10.26 -8.99
C ASP A 38 6.86 -10.72 -9.61
N GLU A 39 7.40 -11.87 -9.19
CA GLU A 39 8.58 -12.50 -9.81
C GLU A 39 8.32 -12.82 -11.29
N LYS A 40 7.14 -13.39 -11.62
CA LYS A 40 6.76 -13.68 -13.02
C LYS A 40 6.53 -12.41 -13.83
N ILE A 41 5.94 -11.38 -13.25
CA ILE A 41 5.78 -10.06 -13.89
C ILE A 41 7.17 -9.46 -14.16
N ALA A 42 8.10 -9.55 -13.21
CA ALA A 42 9.45 -9.01 -13.33
C ALA A 42 10.33 -9.79 -14.32
N ALA A 43 10.01 -11.05 -14.62
CA ALA A 43 10.82 -11.93 -15.47
C ALA A 43 11.10 -11.36 -16.86
N VAL A 44 10.18 -10.55 -17.42
CA VAL A 44 10.36 -9.92 -18.74
C VAL A 44 11.42 -8.81 -18.74
N LYS A 45 11.68 -8.19 -17.58
CA LYS A 45 12.53 -6.99 -17.47
C LYS A 45 13.97 -7.28 -17.90
N GLY A 46 14.59 -8.33 -17.36
CA GLY A 46 15.99 -8.66 -17.64
C GLY A 46 16.26 -8.89 -19.12
N PRO A 47 15.53 -9.80 -19.79
CA PRO A 47 15.67 -10.04 -21.22
C PRO A 47 15.39 -8.80 -22.09
N LEU A 48 14.35 -8.03 -21.76
CA LEU A 48 14.00 -6.83 -22.55
C LEU A 48 15.06 -5.73 -22.42
N LEU A 49 15.64 -5.53 -21.24
CA LEU A 49 16.77 -4.59 -21.06
C LEU A 49 18.02 -5.07 -21.82
N ALA A 50 18.35 -6.36 -21.73
CA ALA A 50 19.48 -6.92 -22.49
C ALA A 50 19.30 -6.75 -24.01
N ALA A 51 18.08 -6.93 -24.53
CA ALA A 51 17.76 -6.71 -25.93
C ALA A 51 17.73 -5.23 -26.33
N TYR A 52 17.49 -4.31 -25.39
CA TYR A 52 17.60 -2.88 -25.64
C TYR A 52 19.06 -2.42 -25.71
N ASP A 53 19.90 -2.93 -24.82
CA ASP A 53 21.33 -2.58 -24.75
C ASP A 53 22.18 -3.26 -25.83
N ASP A 54 21.66 -4.32 -26.46
CA ASP A 54 22.29 -4.99 -27.59
C ASP A 54 22.32 -4.06 -28.83
N PRO A 55 23.52 -3.68 -29.33
CA PRO A 55 23.67 -2.78 -30.47
C PRO A 55 23.05 -3.29 -31.77
N GLU A 56 22.87 -4.61 -31.93
CA GLU A 56 22.34 -5.19 -33.16
C GLU A 56 20.81 -5.26 -33.17
N SER A 57 20.17 -5.40 -32.02
CA SER A 57 18.71 -5.52 -31.93
C SER A 57 18.02 -4.23 -31.46
N SER A 58 18.60 -3.48 -30.51
CA SER A 58 18.06 -2.22 -29.97
C SER A 58 16.55 -2.28 -29.67
N THR A 59 16.07 -3.43 -29.17
CA THR A 59 14.64 -3.71 -29.05
C THR A 59 14.06 -2.93 -27.88
N LYS A 60 13.26 -1.91 -28.19
CA LYS A 60 12.64 -1.05 -27.18
C LYS A 60 11.36 -1.63 -26.57
N SER A 61 10.66 -2.50 -27.27
CA SER A 61 9.37 -3.03 -26.84
C SER A 61 9.07 -4.43 -27.38
N VAL A 62 8.28 -5.20 -26.64
CA VAL A 62 7.82 -6.55 -27.03
C VAL A 62 6.33 -6.72 -26.71
N ASP A 63 5.59 -7.31 -27.65
CA ASP A 63 4.18 -7.64 -27.46
C ASP A 63 3.99 -9.00 -26.79
N ALA A 64 3.17 -9.04 -25.74
CA ALA A 64 2.57 -10.27 -25.25
C ALA A 64 1.39 -10.65 -26.16
N LYS A 65 1.40 -11.88 -26.69
CA LYS A 65 0.40 -12.35 -27.66
C LYS A 65 -0.36 -13.56 -27.14
N VAL A 66 -1.67 -13.60 -27.38
CA VAL A 66 -2.54 -14.76 -27.18
C VAL A 66 -3.07 -15.18 -28.54
N ASN A 67 -2.80 -16.42 -28.95
CA ASN A 67 -3.18 -16.94 -30.27
C ASN A 67 -2.74 -16.04 -31.44
N GLY A 68 -1.55 -15.45 -31.32
CA GLY A 68 -0.99 -14.52 -32.33
C GLY A 68 -1.52 -13.09 -32.26
N VAL A 69 -2.56 -12.82 -31.46
CA VAL A 69 -3.12 -11.47 -31.25
C VAL A 69 -2.37 -10.79 -30.12
N ALA A 70 -1.84 -9.59 -30.35
CA ALA A 70 -1.22 -8.79 -29.29
C ALA A 70 -2.26 -8.35 -28.26
N VAL A 71 -2.02 -8.66 -26.98
CA VAL A 71 -2.90 -8.34 -25.85
C VAL A 71 -2.31 -7.32 -24.88
N ALA A 72 -0.98 -7.16 -24.88
CA ALA A 72 -0.26 -6.15 -24.12
C ALA A 72 1.14 -5.91 -24.72
N THR A 73 1.76 -4.78 -24.38
CA THR A 73 3.13 -4.44 -24.83
C THR A 73 3.97 -4.05 -23.63
N HIS A 74 5.16 -4.64 -23.49
CA HIS A 74 6.18 -4.21 -22.54
C HIS A 74 7.16 -3.29 -23.27
N THR A 75 7.41 -2.11 -22.72
CA THR A 75 8.31 -1.11 -23.31
C THR A 75 9.34 -0.69 -22.28
N VAL A 76 10.61 -0.58 -22.69
CA VAL A 76 11.66 -0.01 -21.84
C VAL A 76 11.36 1.46 -21.58
N ALA A 77 11.12 1.79 -20.30
CA ALA A 77 10.94 3.16 -19.87
C ALA A 77 12.30 3.86 -19.81
N ILE A 78 12.41 4.97 -20.52
CA ILE A 78 13.61 5.82 -20.50
C ILE A 78 13.28 7.00 -19.61
N SER A 79 14.00 7.14 -18.49
CA SER A 79 13.89 8.32 -17.64
C SER A 79 14.33 9.54 -18.43
N LYS A 80 13.53 10.60 -18.36
CA LYS A 80 14.00 11.91 -18.81
C LYS A 80 15.04 12.44 -17.84
N ASP A 81 15.86 13.35 -18.33
CA ASP A 81 16.79 14.08 -17.48
C ASP A 81 16.03 14.74 -16.33
N LYS A 82 16.58 14.57 -15.12
CA LYS A 82 16.14 15.29 -13.93
C LYS A 82 17.25 16.26 -13.56
N TYR A 83 16.91 17.54 -13.57
CA TYR A 83 17.81 18.58 -13.08
C TYR A 83 17.57 18.76 -11.59
N VAL A 84 18.65 18.77 -10.82
CA VAL A 84 18.66 19.08 -9.39
C VAL A 84 19.60 20.26 -9.19
N VAL A 85 19.31 21.08 -8.18
CA VAL A 85 20.21 22.17 -7.79
C VAL A 85 21.49 21.53 -7.24
N GLY A 86 22.60 21.73 -7.95
CA GLY A 86 23.91 21.20 -7.54
C GLY A 86 24.62 22.10 -6.53
N ASP A 87 24.33 23.38 -6.57
CA ASP A 87 24.85 24.42 -5.67
C ASP A 87 23.69 25.36 -5.30
N GLU A 88 23.27 25.28 -4.05
CA GLU A 88 22.14 26.06 -3.53
C GLU A 88 22.49 27.56 -3.44
N ASP A 89 23.74 27.91 -3.15
CA ASP A 89 24.13 29.31 -2.98
C ASP A 89 24.08 30.04 -4.33
N VAL A 90 24.65 29.43 -5.38
CA VAL A 90 24.61 29.98 -6.75
C VAL A 90 23.19 30.03 -7.31
N PHE A 91 22.36 29.03 -7.00
CA PHE A 91 20.97 29.02 -7.45
C PHE A 91 20.12 30.06 -6.72
N ASN A 92 20.36 30.29 -5.43
CA ASN A 92 19.70 31.33 -4.65
C ASN A 92 20.10 32.73 -5.12
N GLU A 93 21.38 32.97 -5.45
CA GLU A 93 21.82 34.22 -6.08
C GLU A 93 21.06 34.47 -7.39
N PHE A 94 20.91 33.45 -8.24
CA PHE A 94 20.11 33.55 -9.46
C PHE A 94 18.62 33.82 -9.18
N ALA A 95 18.04 33.18 -8.16
CA ALA A 95 16.65 33.43 -7.76
C ALA A 95 16.46 34.87 -7.24
N GLU A 96 17.42 35.39 -6.47
CA GLU A 96 17.46 36.79 -6.03
C GLU A 96 17.52 37.75 -7.24
N GLU A 97 18.36 37.49 -8.23
CA GLU A 97 18.43 38.28 -9.47
C GLU A 97 17.11 38.29 -10.25
N LYS A 98 16.31 37.23 -10.15
CA LYS A 98 14.97 37.14 -10.76
C LYS A 98 13.86 37.71 -9.89
N GLY A 99 14.16 38.13 -8.67
CA GLY A 99 13.16 38.62 -7.71
C GLY A 99 12.25 37.51 -7.17
N GLU A 100 12.68 36.25 -7.25
CA GLU A 100 11.93 35.06 -6.81
C GLU A 100 12.39 34.56 -5.41
N ALA A 101 13.21 35.34 -4.71
CA ALA A 101 13.67 35.01 -3.36
C ALA A 101 12.66 35.45 -2.28
N GLU A 102 12.37 34.57 -1.32
CA GLU A 102 11.48 34.82 -0.18
C GLU A 102 12.20 34.63 1.16
N ALA A 103 11.96 35.54 2.12
CA ALA A 103 12.43 35.39 3.49
C ALA A 103 11.30 34.86 4.40
N ILE A 104 11.45 33.63 4.90
CA ILE A 104 10.47 33.00 5.79
C ILE A 104 10.88 33.19 7.27
N ILE A 105 10.03 33.86 8.05
CA ILE A 105 10.17 33.92 9.51
C ILE A 105 9.49 32.68 10.11
N GLN A 106 10.29 31.76 10.64
CA GLN A 106 9.78 30.55 11.27
C GLN A 106 10.41 30.31 12.65
N ALA A 107 9.63 29.75 13.57
CA ALA A 107 10.16 29.22 14.81
C ALA A 107 11.18 28.11 14.51
N ARG A 108 12.27 28.05 15.27
CA ARG A 108 13.30 27.02 15.09
C ARG A 108 12.64 25.62 15.14
N PRO A 109 12.88 24.72 14.17
CA PRO A 109 12.24 23.40 14.13
C PRO A 109 12.39 22.63 15.45
N ALA A 110 13.59 22.63 16.03
CA ALA A 110 13.84 21.97 17.32
C ALA A 110 13.01 22.55 18.47
N PHE A 111 12.77 23.87 18.49
CA PHE A 111 11.91 24.50 19.50
C PHE A 111 10.45 24.09 19.31
N ARG A 112 9.96 24.14 18.07
CA ARG A 112 8.60 23.69 17.71
C ARG A 112 8.36 22.24 18.14
N ASP A 113 9.26 21.33 17.79
CA ASP A 113 9.15 19.91 18.12
C ASP A 113 9.22 19.66 19.63
N ALA A 114 10.08 20.40 20.34
CA ALA A 114 10.19 20.31 21.80
C ALA A 114 8.88 20.75 22.47
N MET A 115 8.29 21.86 22.04
CA MET A 115 7.02 22.36 22.58
C MET A 115 5.87 21.38 22.32
N ILE A 116 5.77 20.80 21.11
CA ILE A 116 4.74 19.80 20.80
C ILE A 116 4.89 18.55 21.69
N LYS A 117 6.11 18.05 21.90
CA LYS A 117 6.36 16.87 22.76
C LYS A 117 6.07 17.13 24.24
N ARG A 118 6.19 18.38 24.67
CA ARG A 118 5.95 18.81 26.07
C ARG A 118 4.52 19.26 26.32
N ALA A 119 3.76 19.57 25.27
CA ALA A 119 2.37 19.95 25.38
C ALA A 119 1.55 18.90 26.13
N ALA A 120 0.84 19.36 27.16
CA ALA A 120 -0.17 18.60 27.88
C ALA A 120 -1.46 19.43 27.91
N TYR A 121 -2.59 18.74 27.89
CA TYR A 121 -3.90 19.39 27.99
C TYR A 121 -4.30 19.50 29.45
N ASP A 122 -4.46 20.73 29.93
CA ASP A 122 -5.03 20.98 31.25
C ASP A 122 -6.57 20.93 31.14
N LYS A 123 -7.17 19.96 31.83
CA LYS A 123 -8.62 19.77 31.83
C LYS A 123 -9.37 20.81 32.66
N ALA A 124 -8.71 21.46 33.61
CA ALA A 124 -9.32 22.44 34.49
C ALA A 124 -9.49 23.79 33.79
N THR A 125 -8.48 24.22 33.03
CA THR A 125 -8.46 25.50 32.31
C THR A 125 -8.89 25.35 30.84
N GLY A 126 -8.77 24.15 30.28
CA GLY A 126 -9.03 23.90 28.86
C GLY A 126 -7.87 24.33 27.94
N GLU A 127 -6.71 24.65 28.51
CA GLU A 127 -5.54 25.16 27.79
C GLU A 127 -4.50 24.07 27.51
N ILE A 128 -3.56 24.37 26.61
CA ILE A 128 -2.38 23.52 26.37
C ILE A 128 -1.20 24.15 27.09
N VAL A 129 -0.59 23.38 27.98
CA VAL A 129 0.53 23.83 28.82
C VAL A 129 1.78 23.00 28.55
N ASP A 130 2.96 23.58 28.78
CA ASP A 130 4.19 22.80 28.86
C ASP A 130 4.15 22.01 30.18
N LYS A 131 4.15 20.68 30.06
CA LYS A 131 4.09 19.79 31.22
C LYS A 131 5.27 19.90 32.19
N LEU A 132 6.36 20.57 31.79
CA LEU A 132 7.54 20.79 32.63
C LEU A 132 7.49 22.12 33.39
N THR A 133 7.01 23.19 32.76
CA THR A 133 7.02 24.54 33.35
C THR A 133 5.63 24.96 33.85
N GLY A 134 4.57 24.33 33.36
CA GLY A 134 3.18 24.73 33.61
C GLY A 134 2.73 25.95 32.81
N GLU A 135 3.58 26.51 31.96
CA GLU A 135 3.26 27.69 31.15
C GLU A 135 2.34 27.33 29.97
N VAL A 136 1.43 28.23 29.63
CA VAL A 136 0.54 28.08 28.47
C VAL A 136 1.36 28.16 27.18
N ILE A 137 1.17 27.19 26.28
CA ILE A 137 1.78 27.17 24.94
C ILE A 137 0.77 27.73 23.94
N PRO A 138 0.90 29.00 23.51
CA PRO A 138 -0.03 29.60 22.55
C PRO A 138 0.12 28.97 21.16
N GLY A 139 -0.97 28.95 20.39
CA GLY A 139 -0.98 28.51 18.99
C GLY A 139 -1.01 26.99 18.77
N LEU A 140 -1.13 26.18 19.83
CA LEU A 140 -1.38 24.75 19.70
C LEU A 140 -2.88 24.44 19.76
N THR A 141 -3.32 23.48 18.95
CA THR A 141 -4.69 22.94 18.96
C THR A 141 -4.67 21.48 19.37
N ARG A 142 -5.51 21.12 20.34
CA ARG A 142 -5.66 19.73 20.75
C ARG A 142 -6.58 18.99 19.78
N ILE A 143 -6.07 17.90 19.21
CA ILE A 143 -6.90 16.88 18.58
C ILE A 143 -7.15 15.77 19.62
N PRO A 144 -8.39 15.56 20.09
CA PRO A 144 -8.67 14.53 21.09
C PRO A 144 -8.34 13.12 20.58
N GLY A 145 -7.42 12.42 21.26
CA GLY A 145 -7.16 11.00 21.02
C GLY A 145 -8.23 10.08 21.65
N GLY A 146 -8.13 8.77 21.38
CA GLY A 146 -8.96 7.74 22.01
C GLY A 146 -10.20 7.29 21.21
N LYS A 147 -10.42 7.85 20.03
CA LYS A 147 -11.38 7.28 19.06
C LYS A 147 -10.68 6.19 18.24
N PRO A 148 -11.38 5.10 17.87
CA PRO A 148 -10.85 4.17 16.88
C PRO A 148 -10.44 4.94 15.63
N THR A 149 -9.20 4.73 15.20
CA THR A 149 -8.60 5.37 14.01
C THR A 149 -9.14 4.78 12.70
N GLY A 150 -10.01 3.77 12.79
CA GLY A 150 -10.41 2.94 11.65
C GLY A 150 -9.32 1.97 11.19
N SER A 151 -8.12 2.00 11.80
CA SER A 151 -7.06 1.05 11.51
C SER A 151 -7.12 -0.14 12.47
N VAL A 152 -6.91 -1.34 11.91
CA VAL A 152 -6.76 -2.60 12.65
C VAL A 152 -5.37 -3.16 12.39
N SER A 153 -4.76 -3.75 13.42
CA SER A 153 -3.46 -4.41 13.32
C SER A 153 -3.62 -5.91 13.48
N LEU A 154 -2.99 -6.69 12.62
CA LEU A 154 -2.99 -8.15 12.68
C LEU A 154 -1.63 -8.62 13.22
N ARG A 155 -1.67 -9.50 14.22
CA ARG A 155 -0.48 -10.16 14.80
C ARG A 155 -0.72 -11.66 14.81
N TRP A 156 0.23 -12.40 14.26
CA TRP A 156 0.21 -13.87 14.29
C TRP A 156 0.44 -14.37 15.72
N LYS A 157 -0.31 -15.41 16.09
CA LYS A 157 0.01 -16.25 17.24
C LYS A 157 0.95 -17.36 16.79
N ASP A 158 1.68 -17.95 17.74
CA ASP A 158 2.56 -19.10 17.48
C ASP A 158 1.78 -20.23 16.79
N GLY A 159 2.29 -20.74 15.67
CA GLY A 159 1.64 -21.78 14.86
C GLY A 159 0.43 -21.33 14.04
N GLY A 160 0.06 -20.04 14.10
CA GLY A 160 -1.16 -19.53 13.49
C GLY A 160 -1.12 -19.46 11.95
N GLN A 161 0.07 -19.34 11.36
CA GLN A 161 0.21 -19.35 9.89
C GLN A 161 0.04 -20.77 9.35
N GLU A 162 0.71 -21.72 9.99
CA GLU A 162 0.70 -23.14 9.66
C GLU A 162 -0.73 -23.71 9.74
N ALA A 163 -1.45 -23.40 10.82
CA ALA A 163 -2.83 -23.85 11.02
C ALA A 163 -3.79 -23.31 9.93
N VAL A 164 -3.59 -22.08 9.45
CA VAL A 164 -4.43 -21.50 8.38
C VAL A 164 -4.12 -22.15 7.02
N MET A 165 -2.85 -22.45 6.75
CA MET A 165 -2.47 -23.17 5.53
C MET A 165 -2.96 -24.61 5.52
N GLU A 166 -2.87 -25.31 6.66
CA GLU A 166 -3.40 -26.66 6.83
C GLU A 166 -4.92 -26.69 6.62
N ALA A 167 -5.66 -25.79 7.27
CA ALA A 167 -7.11 -25.66 7.07
C ALA A 167 -7.50 -25.34 5.61
N PHE A 168 -6.67 -24.57 4.89
CA PHE A 168 -6.85 -24.33 3.46
C PHE A 168 -6.64 -25.60 2.63
N HIS A 169 -5.52 -26.31 2.83
CA HIS A 169 -5.21 -27.54 2.08
C HIS A 169 -6.21 -28.66 2.35
N GLU A 170 -6.76 -28.72 3.56
CA GLU A 170 -7.80 -29.69 3.95
C GLU A 170 -9.21 -29.30 3.47
N GLY A 171 -9.37 -28.16 2.78
CA GLY A 171 -10.65 -27.67 2.26
C GLY A 171 -11.61 -27.15 3.35
N GLN A 172 -11.14 -26.99 4.59
CA GLN A 172 -11.97 -26.52 5.71
C GLN A 172 -12.43 -25.05 5.52
N LEU A 173 -11.74 -24.29 4.66
CA LEU A 173 -12.07 -22.90 4.33
C LEU A 173 -12.94 -22.75 3.07
N ASP A 174 -13.24 -23.83 2.35
CA ASP A 174 -13.89 -23.78 1.03
C ASP A 174 -15.24 -23.07 1.06
N GLY A 175 -16.01 -23.25 2.12
CA GLY A 175 -17.30 -22.57 2.31
C GLY A 175 -17.17 -21.05 2.40
N LEU A 176 -16.07 -20.56 3.01
CA LEU A 176 -15.79 -19.13 3.18
C LEU A 176 -15.13 -18.51 1.94
N LEU A 177 -14.42 -19.32 1.13
CA LEU A 177 -13.70 -18.85 -0.05
C LEU A 177 -14.55 -18.82 -1.33
N ARG A 178 -15.81 -19.29 -1.29
CA ARG A 178 -16.72 -19.18 -2.44
C ARG A 178 -16.92 -17.71 -2.83
N GLY A 179 -16.59 -17.38 -4.08
CA GLY A 179 -16.69 -16.01 -4.60
C GLY A 179 -15.38 -15.22 -4.62
N VAL A 180 -14.31 -15.73 -3.99
CA VAL A 180 -12.95 -15.25 -4.26
C VAL A 180 -12.53 -15.83 -5.61
N PRO A 181 -12.24 -15.02 -6.65
CA PRO A 181 -11.77 -15.53 -7.93
C PRO A 181 -10.38 -16.16 -7.73
N MET A 182 -10.37 -17.44 -7.39
CA MET A 182 -9.17 -18.26 -7.34
C MET A 182 -8.55 -18.25 -8.73
N LEU A 183 -7.23 -18.02 -8.79
CA LEU A 183 -6.40 -18.45 -9.92
C LEU A 183 -6.82 -19.89 -10.30
N PRO A 184 -7.03 -20.21 -11.58
CA PRO A 184 -7.60 -21.49 -11.99
C PRO A 184 -6.83 -22.63 -11.34
N ALA A 185 -7.57 -23.55 -10.71
CA ALA A 185 -7.03 -24.71 -10.02
C ALA A 185 -5.98 -25.39 -10.89
N ALA A 186 -4.84 -25.76 -10.29
CA ALA A 186 -3.85 -26.60 -10.94
C ALA A 186 -4.57 -27.84 -11.51
N PRO A 187 -4.28 -28.25 -12.75
CA PRO A 187 -4.98 -29.37 -13.37
C PRO A 187 -4.83 -30.60 -12.47
N GLY A 188 -5.95 -31.17 -12.05
CA GLY A 188 -5.97 -32.41 -11.28
C GLY A 188 -5.16 -33.46 -12.04
N ARG A 189 -4.10 -33.96 -11.41
CA ARG A 189 -3.62 -35.31 -11.71
C ARG A 189 -4.76 -36.22 -11.26
N ASP A 190 -5.58 -36.67 -12.20
CA ASP A 190 -6.23 -37.98 -12.23
C ASP A 190 -7.13 -38.08 -13.45
N ALA A 191 -6.56 -38.56 -14.55
CA ALA A 191 -7.25 -39.30 -15.60
C ALA A 191 -6.21 -40.11 -16.39
N GLN A 192 -5.57 -41.07 -15.72
CA GLN A 192 -5.16 -42.30 -16.38
C GLN A 192 -6.22 -43.34 -16.06
N HIS A 193 -7.09 -43.63 -17.03
CA HIS A 193 -7.60 -44.97 -17.33
C HIS A 193 -8.20 -44.97 -18.73
#